data_AF-A0A3R5TR01-F1
#
_entry.id   AF-A0A3R5TR01-F1
#
_cell.length_a   1.000
_cell.length_b   1.000
_cell.length_c   1.000
_cell.angle_alpha   90.00
_cell.angle_beta   90.00
_cell.angle_gamma   90.00
#
_symmetry.space_group_name_H-M   'P 1'
#
loop_
_entity.id
_entity.type
_entity.pdbx_description
1 polymer ?
#
loop_
_entity_poly.entity_id
_entity_poly.type
_entity_poly.pdbx_seq_one_letter_code
_entity_poly.pdbx_strand_id
1 'polypeptide(L)'
;LAFEFWKPSQCTEYIGNFLNGCTDVPAPMSSLPGCKMSSDCHSVECCTKINFMTGTRNIYTTYQLTQCDEMVTSIERQSWTKTGLDSLTGSTISEKVNGVFDMRMAVVESSSTLYKVTLSINICYLSGGTCSNLTLAEEVTLKKTDCLPERRRRKKRDALHGYGLDPSDLQGGFRNLYNDLASSEQVQQFLKEAKDYEVSVHMNEAQVIG
;
A
#
# COMPACT_ATOMS: atom_id res chain seq x y z
N LEU A 1 -4.14 19.96 -8.96
CA LEU A 1 -4.30 18.50 -8.73
C LEU A 1 -5.72 18.10 -9.12
N ALA A 2 -5.88 17.02 -9.88
CA ALA A 2 -7.20 16.53 -10.30
C ALA A 2 -7.98 15.91 -9.11
N PHE A 3 -9.30 15.80 -9.22
CA PHE A 3 -10.15 15.21 -8.17
C PHE A 3 -9.77 13.74 -7.87
N GLU A 4 -9.35 12.99 -8.90
CA GLU A 4 -8.95 11.58 -8.78
C GLU A 4 -7.72 11.34 -7.92
N PHE A 5 -6.90 12.38 -7.69
CA PHE A 5 -5.75 12.31 -6.78
C PHE A 5 -6.19 12.14 -5.32
N TRP A 6 -7.24 12.85 -4.92
CA TRP A 6 -7.62 13.00 -3.52
C TRP A 6 -8.47 11.83 -3.03
N LYS A 7 -8.25 11.40 -1.78
CA LYS A 7 -9.22 10.53 -1.10
C LYS A 7 -10.50 11.31 -0.82
N PRO A 8 -11.69 10.69 -0.95
CA PRO A 8 -12.96 11.32 -0.61
C PRO A 8 -13.07 11.69 0.87
N SER A 9 -12.57 10.81 1.76
CA SER A 9 -12.54 11.03 3.20
C SER A 9 -11.19 11.59 3.64
N GLN A 10 -11.23 12.50 4.60
CA GLN A 10 -10.03 13.02 5.27
C GLN A 10 -9.56 12.02 6.31
N CYS A 11 -8.24 11.81 6.37
CA CYS A 11 -7.65 11.08 7.49
C CYS A 11 -7.71 11.93 8.77
N THR A 12 -7.58 11.28 9.92
CA THR A 12 -7.47 11.93 11.24
C THR A 12 -6.03 11.87 11.73
N GLU A 13 -5.59 12.92 12.42
CA GLU A 13 -4.26 12.95 13.00
C GLU A 13 -4.11 11.83 14.02
N TYR A 14 -2.98 11.13 13.97
CA TYR A 14 -2.64 10.11 14.96
C TYR A 14 -2.18 10.77 16.26
N ILE A 15 -2.96 10.56 17.32
CA ILE A 15 -2.68 11.01 18.68
C ILE A 15 -2.25 9.78 19.50
N GLY A 16 -1.00 9.72 19.94
CA GLY A 16 -0.50 8.64 20.80
C GLY A 16 0.89 8.12 20.43
N ASN A 17 1.17 6.88 20.84
CA ASN A 17 2.48 6.23 20.63
C ASN A 17 2.69 5.90 19.15
N PHE A 18 3.84 6.33 18.62
CA PHE A 18 4.26 6.06 17.25
C PHE A 18 4.53 4.56 17.01
N LEU A 19 5.07 3.85 18.02
CA LEU A 19 5.41 2.43 17.96
C LEU A 19 4.25 1.58 18.48
N ASN A 20 3.31 1.21 17.61
CA ASN A 20 2.35 0.18 17.95
C ASN A 20 3.02 -1.19 17.73
N GLY A 21 3.27 -1.98 18.77
CA GLY A 21 3.73 -3.37 18.64
C GLY A 21 5.20 -3.59 18.23
N CYS A 22 5.93 -2.52 17.89
CA CYS A 22 7.32 -2.58 17.47
C CYS A 22 8.28 -2.55 18.67
N THR A 23 8.53 -3.71 19.30
CA THR A 23 9.47 -3.85 20.43
C THR A 23 10.91 -4.15 20.00
N ASP A 24 11.08 -4.72 18.81
CA ASP A 24 12.37 -5.25 18.35
C ASP A 24 13.14 -4.28 17.44
N VAL A 25 12.60 -3.08 17.22
CA VAL A 25 13.26 -2.01 16.47
C VAL A 25 13.52 -0.83 17.41
N PRO A 26 14.64 -0.12 17.23
CA PRO A 26 14.91 1.11 17.97
C PRO A 26 13.76 2.09 17.87
N ALA A 27 13.45 2.76 18.98
CA ALA A 27 12.48 3.84 18.96
C ALA A 27 12.98 4.98 18.05
N PRO A 28 12.07 5.71 17.36
CA PRO A 28 12.46 6.86 16.57
C PRO A 28 13.09 7.92 17.48
N MET A 29 14.01 8.71 16.93
CA MET A 29 14.67 9.76 17.71
C MET A 29 13.75 10.94 18.05
N SER A 30 12.62 11.09 17.36
CA SER A 30 11.64 12.14 17.63
C SER A 30 10.19 11.62 17.58
N SER A 31 9.34 12.15 18.47
CA SER A 31 7.90 11.94 18.40
C SER A 31 7.32 12.82 17.30
N LEU A 32 6.68 12.22 16.30
CA LEU A 32 6.15 12.96 15.16
C LEU A 32 4.63 12.95 15.18
N PRO A 33 4.00 14.09 15.52
CA PRO A 33 2.55 14.16 15.60
C PRO A 33 1.96 13.89 14.22
N GLY A 34 0.96 13.00 14.18
CA GLY A 34 0.29 12.66 12.93
C GLY A 34 0.87 11.47 12.18
N CYS A 35 1.88 10.76 12.69
CA CYS A 35 2.34 9.48 12.12
C CYS A 35 2.20 8.31 13.09
N LYS A 36 2.01 7.11 12.56
CA LYS A 36 2.07 5.84 13.31
C LYS A 36 2.84 4.79 12.50
N MET A 37 3.50 3.88 13.21
CA MET A 37 4.05 2.66 12.65
C MET A 37 2.99 1.54 12.69
N SER A 38 2.99 0.67 11.69
CA SER A 38 2.25 -0.59 11.70
C SER A 38 2.81 -1.57 12.73
N SER A 39 1.98 -2.52 13.18
CA SER A 39 2.37 -3.50 14.20
C SER A 39 3.45 -4.49 13.77
N ASP A 40 3.65 -4.65 12.47
CA ASP A 40 4.68 -5.49 11.87
C ASP A 40 5.98 -4.72 11.56
N CYS A 41 6.03 -3.43 11.87
CA CYS A 41 7.21 -2.56 11.67
C CYS A 41 7.69 -2.47 10.21
N HIS A 42 6.77 -2.70 9.27
CA HIS A 42 7.03 -2.64 7.84
C HIS A 42 6.49 -1.37 7.20
N SER A 43 5.59 -0.63 7.86
CA SER A 43 5.04 0.59 7.29
C SER A 43 4.85 1.73 8.28
N VAL A 44 5.01 2.94 7.75
CA VAL A 44 4.66 4.20 8.42
C VAL A 44 3.47 4.80 7.69
N GLU A 45 2.44 5.15 8.45
CA GLU A 45 1.27 5.87 7.97
C GLU A 45 1.23 7.24 8.64
N CYS A 46 1.09 8.29 7.85
CA CYS A 46 0.95 9.66 8.35
C CYS A 46 -0.34 10.30 7.84
N CYS A 47 -0.97 11.05 8.74
CA CYS A 47 -2.05 11.98 8.44
C CYS A 47 -1.61 13.37 8.87
N THR A 48 -1.29 14.21 7.89
CA THR A 48 -0.64 15.50 8.16
C THR A 48 -1.50 16.66 7.70
N LYS A 49 -1.74 17.61 8.59
CA LYS A 49 -2.50 18.81 8.33
C LYS A 49 -1.67 19.83 7.54
N ILE A 50 -2.13 20.18 6.35
CA ILE A 50 -1.45 21.11 5.44
C ILE A 50 -2.35 22.30 5.15
N ASN A 51 -1.81 23.50 5.33
CA ASN A 51 -2.51 24.76 5.10
C ASN A 51 -2.29 25.21 3.66
N PHE A 52 -3.22 24.91 2.77
CA PHE A 52 -3.22 25.46 1.41
C PHE A 52 -3.81 26.87 1.40
N MET A 53 -3.53 27.62 0.33
CA MET A 53 -4.16 28.94 0.12
C MET A 53 -5.69 28.87 0.12
N THR A 54 -6.26 27.77 -0.36
CA THR A 54 -7.70 27.54 -0.44
C THR A 54 -8.31 26.98 0.84
N GLY A 55 -7.50 26.76 1.87
CA GLY A 55 -7.92 26.21 3.16
C GLY A 55 -7.03 25.05 3.63
N THR A 56 -7.31 24.58 4.84
CA THR A 56 -6.55 23.48 5.44
C THR A 56 -7.10 22.12 5.05
N ARG A 57 -6.21 21.16 4.78
CA ARG A 57 -6.57 19.78 4.45
C ARG A 57 -5.59 18.81 5.10
N ASN A 58 -6.11 17.69 5.58
CA ASN A 58 -5.29 16.56 6.02
C ASN A 58 -4.92 15.69 4.82
N ILE A 59 -3.64 15.36 4.75
CA ILE A 59 -3.07 14.52 3.70
C ILE A 59 -2.63 13.20 4.27
N TYR A 60 -3.08 12.13 3.63
CA TYR A 60 -2.72 10.77 3.97
C TYR A 60 -1.52 10.31 3.15
N THR A 61 -0.46 9.86 3.82
CA THR A 61 0.72 9.29 3.18
C THR A 61 1.13 7.99 3.83
N THR A 62 1.63 7.04 3.04
CA THR A 62 2.16 5.79 3.56
C THR A 62 3.53 5.50 2.95
N TYR A 63 4.40 4.89 3.74
CA TYR A 63 5.67 4.33 3.29
C TYR A 63 5.69 2.89 3.80
N GLN A 64 5.63 1.93 2.88
CA GLN A 64 5.52 0.52 3.20
C GLN A 64 6.64 -0.25 2.53
N LEU A 65 7.48 -0.86 3.36
CA LEU A 65 8.42 -1.86 2.90
C LEU A 65 7.68 -3.17 2.68
N THR A 66 7.68 -3.65 1.45
CA THR A 66 7.10 -4.93 1.06
C THR A 66 8.20 -5.96 0.83
N GLN A 67 7.79 -7.17 0.44
CA GLN A 67 8.71 -8.27 0.13
C GLN A 67 9.77 -7.82 -0.89
N CYS A 68 11.00 -8.32 -0.72
CA CYS A 68 12.13 -8.02 -1.59
C CYS A 68 12.59 -6.58 -1.65
N ASP A 69 12.64 -5.93 -0.48
CA ASP A 69 13.20 -4.59 -0.31
C ASP A 69 12.58 -3.57 -1.27
N GLU A 70 11.29 -3.75 -1.54
CA GLU A 70 10.49 -2.82 -2.32
C GLU A 70 9.82 -1.82 -1.38
N MET A 71 10.01 -0.53 -1.63
CA MET A 71 9.31 0.53 -0.93
C MET A 71 8.13 1.01 -1.76
N VAL A 72 6.92 0.72 -1.30
CA VAL A 72 5.69 1.32 -1.80
C VAL A 72 5.42 2.59 -1.01
N THR A 73 5.46 3.72 -1.68
CA THR A 73 5.05 4.98 -1.06
C THR A 73 3.76 5.47 -1.69
N SER A 74 2.89 6.05 -0.88
CA SER A 74 1.64 6.61 -1.34
C SER A 74 1.38 8.00 -0.76
N ILE A 75 0.64 8.78 -1.53
CA ILE A 75 0.01 10.02 -1.11
C ILE A 75 -1.39 10.06 -1.69
N GLU A 76 -2.38 10.16 -0.81
CA GLU A 76 -3.80 10.08 -1.15
C GLU A 76 -4.14 8.80 -1.94
N ARG A 77 -4.54 8.91 -3.21
CA ARG A 77 -4.88 7.76 -4.07
C ARG A 77 -3.75 7.35 -5.02
N GLN A 78 -2.60 8.04 -4.97
CA GLN A 78 -1.46 7.75 -5.83
C GLN A 78 -0.40 6.97 -5.06
N SER A 79 0.22 6.01 -5.73
CA SER A 79 1.28 5.18 -5.16
C SER A 79 2.34 4.83 -6.19
N TRP A 80 3.53 4.57 -5.71
CA TRP A 80 4.69 4.25 -6.54
C TRP A 80 5.62 3.30 -5.77
N THR A 81 6.27 2.41 -6.50
CA THR A 81 7.16 1.40 -5.95
C THR A 81 8.59 1.69 -6.36
N LYS A 82 9.50 1.60 -5.39
CA LYS A 82 10.94 1.64 -5.61
C LYS A 82 11.56 0.34 -5.16
N THR A 83 12.45 -0.20 -5.97
CA THR A 83 13.17 -1.44 -5.69
C THR A 83 14.65 -1.14 -5.45
N GLY A 84 15.36 -2.06 -4.82
CA GLY A 84 16.81 -1.95 -4.63
C GLY A 84 17.23 -0.90 -3.61
N LEU A 85 16.48 -0.77 -2.51
CA LEU A 85 16.75 0.22 -1.45
C LEU A 85 18.17 0.15 -0.89
N ASP A 86 18.78 -1.03 -0.82
CA ASP A 86 20.17 -1.19 -0.33
C ASP A 86 21.16 -0.34 -1.12
N SER A 87 21.01 -0.30 -2.44
CA SER A 87 21.87 0.50 -3.33
C SER A 87 21.68 2.01 -3.19
N LEU A 88 20.61 2.42 -2.49
CA LEU A 88 20.23 3.82 -2.27
C LEU A 88 20.62 4.30 -0.86
N THR A 89 21.33 3.48 -0.08
CA THR A 89 21.86 3.86 1.24
C THR A 89 22.76 5.10 1.13
N GLY A 90 22.56 6.06 2.02
CA GLY A 90 23.22 7.37 1.99
C GLY A 90 22.62 8.35 0.98
N SER A 91 21.56 7.95 0.25
CA SER A 91 20.89 8.79 -0.76
C SER A 91 19.47 9.15 -0.35
N THR A 92 18.93 10.20 -0.97
CA THR A 92 17.52 10.58 -0.86
C THR A 92 16.78 10.22 -2.14
N ILE A 93 15.75 9.42 -1.98
CA ILE A 93 14.80 9.06 -3.03
C ILE A 93 13.70 10.12 -3.02
N SER A 94 13.27 10.56 -4.19
CA SER A 94 12.28 11.63 -4.37
C SER A 94 11.29 11.22 -5.45
N GLU A 95 10.00 11.45 -5.18
CA GLU A 95 8.93 11.28 -6.15
C GLU A 95 8.05 12.52 -6.23
N LYS A 96 7.98 13.08 -7.44
CA LYS A 96 7.25 14.31 -7.70
C LYS A 96 5.82 14.00 -8.13
N VAL A 97 4.87 14.63 -7.47
CA VAL A 97 3.45 14.49 -7.76
C VAL A 97 2.90 15.81 -8.28
N ASN A 98 2.69 15.87 -9.60
CA ASN A 98 2.07 16.99 -10.31
C ASN A 98 2.68 18.37 -9.97
N GLY A 99 3.98 18.43 -9.68
CA GLY A 99 4.70 19.66 -9.34
C GLY A 99 4.33 20.31 -7.99
N VAL A 100 3.44 19.69 -7.21
CA VAL A 100 2.98 20.20 -5.91
C VAL A 100 3.69 19.51 -4.76
N PHE A 101 3.73 18.18 -4.78
CA PHE A 101 4.41 17.40 -3.74
C PHE A 101 5.68 16.80 -4.31
N ASP A 102 6.70 16.78 -3.48
CA ASP A 102 7.91 16.01 -3.66
C ASP A 102 8.10 15.17 -2.40
N MET A 103 7.70 13.91 -2.52
CA MET A 103 7.74 12.91 -1.46
C MET A 103 9.16 12.38 -1.37
N ARG A 104 9.81 12.56 -0.23
CA ARG A 104 11.24 12.25 -0.05
C ARG A 104 11.45 11.21 1.04
N MET A 105 12.38 10.31 0.78
CA MET A 105 12.87 9.32 1.72
C MET A 105 14.39 9.24 1.65
N ALA A 106 15.07 9.62 2.73
CA ALA A 106 16.49 9.38 2.89
C ALA A 106 16.70 8.00 3.50
N VAL A 107 17.45 7.14 2.82
CA VAL A 107 17.90 5.86 3.38
C VAL A 107 19.20 6.13 4.13
N VAL A 108 19.10 6.26 5.45
CA VAL A 108 20.23 6.65 6.31
C VAL A 108 21.21 5.49 6.45
N GLU A 109 20.69 4.31 6.75
CA GLU A 109 21.46 3.10 6.97
C GLU A 109 20.66 1.88 6.53
N SER A 110 21.35 0.86 6.04
CA SER A 110 20.79 -0.46 5.76
C SER A 110 21.64 -1.54 6.41
N SER A 111 20.99 -2.56 6.96
CA SER A 111 21.61 -3.77 7.46
C SER A 111 21.00 -5.00 6.78
N SER A 112 21.39 -6.21 7.19
CA SER A 112 20.78 -7.43 6.68
C SER A 112 19.28 -7.56 7.03
N THR A 113 18.80 -6.87 8.06
CA THR A 113 17.43 -7.04 8.59
C THR A 113 16.66 -5.75 8.76
N LEU A 114 17.30 -4.58 8.67
CA LEU A 114 16.67 -3.29 8.97
C LEU A 114 17.02 -2.23 7.92
N TYR A 115 16.12 -1.26 7.76
CA TYR A 115 16.37 0.03 7.14
C TYR A 115 16.13 1.15 8.15
N LYS A 116 17.07 2.09 8.24
CA LYS A 116 16.86 3.35 8.94
C LYS A 116 16.55 4.44 7.91
N VAL A 117 15.40 5.08 8.03
CA VAL A 117 14.93 6.07 7.03
C VAL A 117 14.46 7.37 7.65
N THR A 118 14.61 8.47 6.91
CA THR A 118 13.98 9.77 7.22
C THR A 118 12.99 10.11 6.12
N LEU A 119 11.74 10.35 6.50
CA LEU A 119 10.59 10.60 5.63
C LEU A 119 10.25 12.09 5.68
N SER A 120 10.16 12.73 4.52
CA SER A 120 9.75 14.13 4.43
C SER A 120 8.93 14.41 3.17
N ILE A 121 8.18 15.49 3.19
CA ILE A 121 7.46 16.01 2.03
C ILE A 121 7.92 17.44 1.80
N ASN A 122 8.30 17.76 0.57
CA ASN A 122 8.44 19.14 0.14
C ASN A 122 7.17 19.55 -0.61
N ILE A 123 6.52 20.62 -0.13
CA ILE A 123 5.21 21.07 -0.62
C ILE A 123 5.39 22.42 -1.30
N CYS A 124 5.05 22.50 -2.59
CA CYS A 124 5.12 23.72 -3.39
C CYS A 124 3.69 24.22 -3.66
N TYR A 125 3.31 25.34 -3.04
CA TYR A 125 1.94 25.86 -3.08
C TYR A 125 1.52 26.44 -4.44
N LEU A 126 2.50 26.79 -5.29
CA LEU A 126 2.32 27.28 -6.66
C LEU A 126 3.42 26.69 -7.55
N SER A 127 3.12 26.47 -8.84
CA SER A 127 4.12 26.03 -9.81
C SER A 127 5.20 27.11 -9.96
N GLY A 128 6.37 26.89 -9.34
CA GLY A 128 7.48 27.85 -9.28
C GLY A 128 7.54 28.77 -8.05
N GLY A 129 6.66 28.58 -7.06
CA GLY A 129 6.69 29.32 -5.79
C GLY A 129 7.64 28.73 -4.73
N THR A 130 7.70 29.36 -3.55
CA THR A 130 8.47 28.85 -2.40
C THR A 130 7.88 27.52 -1.91
N CYS A 131 8.72 26.50 -1.83
CA CYS A 131 8.34 25.21 -1.27
C CYS A 131 8.68 25.15 0.22
N SER A 132 7.90 24.39 1.00
CA SER A 132 8.16 24.14 2.42
C SER A 132 8.48 22.67 2.61
N ASN A 133 9.59 22.37 3.29
CA ASN A 133 9.90 21.02 3.70
C ASN A 133 9.23 20.69 5.03
N LEU A 134 8.61 19.53 5.09
CA LEU A 134 7.94 18.99 6.25
C LEU A 134 8.50 17.60 6.53
N THR A 135 9.25 17.46 7.62
CA THR A 135 9.70 16.15 8.09
C THR A 135 8.52 15.42 8.70
N LEU A 136 8.18 14.28 8.11
CA LEU A 136 7.11 13.40 8.61
C LEU A 136 7.63 12.44 9.66
N ALA A 137 8.81 11.88 9.42
CA ALA A 137 9.47 11.03 10.38
C ALA A 137 10.99 11.00 10.25
N GLU A 138 11.70 10.94 11.37
CA GLU A 138 13.15 10.99 11.39
C GLU A 138 13.74 9.72 11.98
N GLU A 139 14.72 9.15 11.26
CA GLU A 139 15.48 7.97 11.67
C GLU A 139 14.61 6.79 12.12
N VAL A 140 13.56 6.52 11.35
CA VAL A 140 12.61 5.44 11.62
C VAL A 140 13.20 4.07 11.30
N THR A 141 13.01 3.19 12.27
CA THR A 141 13.20 1.74 12.33
C THR A 141 12.32 0.86 11.41
N LEU A 142 12.64 0.57 10.14
CA LEU A 142 11.85 -0.39 9.34
C LEU A 142 12.48 -1.78 9.30
N LYS A 143 11.68 -2.82 9.52
CA LYS A 143 12.14 -4.21 9.44
C LYS A 143 12.07 -4.71 8.00
N LYS A 144 13.13 -5.33 7.50
CA LYS A 144 13.13 -6.01 6.21
C LYS A 144 12.24 -7.25 6.26
N THR A 145 11.49 -7.46 5.18
CA THR A 145 10.75 -8.71 4.97
C THR A 145 11.57 -9.64 4.09
N ASP A 146 11.62 -10.92 4.46
CA ASP A 146 12.25 -11.94 3.64
C ASP A 146 11.65 -11.95 2.22
N CYS A 147 12.53 -12.10 1.22
CA CYS A 147 12.12 -12.50 -0.11
C CYS A 147 11.64 -13.94 -0.07
N LEU A 148 10.33 -14.14 0.14
CA LEU A 148 9.76 -15.41 -0.24
C LEU A 148 9.79 -15.48 -1.77
N PRO A 149 10.40 -16.52 -2.38
CA PRO A 149 10.22 -16.73 -3.80
C PRO A 149 8.72 -16.78 -4.04
N GLU A 150 8.20 -16.01 -5.01
CA GLU A 150 6.80 -16.13 -5.38
C GLU A 150 6.54 -17.62 -5.51
N ARG A 151 5.71 -18.18 -4.62
CA ARG A 151 5.15 -19.49 -4.85
C ARG A 151 4.37 -19.26 -6.11
N ARG A 152 4.94 -19.61 -7.27
CA ARG A 152 4.19 -19.87 -8.48
C ARG A 152 3.08 -20.76 -7.97
N ARG A 153 1.89 -20.21 -7.76
CA ARG A 153 0.70 -20.99 -7.57
C ARG A 153 0.67 -21.75 -8.88
N ARG A 154 1.18 -22.98 -8.84
CA ARG A 154 0.98 -23.95 -9.90
C ARG A 154 -0.52 -24.04 -9.88
N LYS A 155 -1.19 -23.26 -10.74
CA LYS A 155 -2.63 -23.22 -10.89
C LYS A 155 -2.96 -24.70 -11.01
N LYS A 156 -3.48 -25.28 -9.94
CA LYS A 156 -3.85 -26.68 -9.96
C LYS A 156 -4.92 -26.67 -11.05
N ARG A 157 -4.67 -27.33 -12.18
CA ARG A 157 -5.61 -27.40 -13.32
C ARG A 157 -6.83 -28.26 -12.96
N ASP A 158 -7.16 -28.32 -11.69
CA ASP A 158 -8.14 -29.20 -11.07
C ASP A 158 -9.25 -28.30 -10.51
N ALA A 159 -9.91 -27.58 -11.43
CA ALA A 159 -11.25 -26.97 -11.32
C ALA A 159 -11.54 -25.97 -12.48
N LEU A 160 -10.84 -26.05 -13.62
CA LEU A 160 -11.24 -25.27 -14.81
C LEU A 160 -12.49 -25.92 -15.43
N HIS A 161 -13.68 -25.41 -15.09
CA HIS A 161 -14.91 -25.60 -15.85
C HIS A 161 -15.25 -24.26 -16.52
N GLY A 162 -15.66 -24.27 -17.79
CA GLY A 162 -16.16 -23.09 -18.53
C GLY A 162 -15.20 -21.88 -18.63
N TYR A 163 -14.68 -21.60 -19.83
CA TYR A 163 -13.81 -20.43 -20.14
C TYR A 163 -12.52 -20.24 -19.33
N GLY A 164 -12.25 -21.12 -18.36
CA GLY A 164 -11.02 -21.13 -17.60
C GLY A 164 -10.97 -20.20 -16.39
N LEU A 165 -12.15 -19.79 -15.91
CA LEU A 165 -12.32 -18.98 -14.71
C LEU A 165 -12.46 -19.87 -13.47
N ASP A 166 -12.12 -19.33 -12.31
CA ASP A 166 -12.25 -20.03 -11.02
C ASP A 166 -13.59 -19.62 -10.38
N PRO A 167 -14.56 -20.53 -10.25
CA PRO A 167 -15.89 -20.20 -9.70
C PRO A 167 -15.84 -19.81 -8.21
N SER A 168 -14.74 -20.09 -7.50
CA SER A 168 -14.54 -19.66 -6.11
C SER A 168 -14.04 -18.21 -5.99
N ASP A 169 -13.51 -17.63 -7.07
CA ASP A 169 -12.97 -16.27 -7.11
C ASP A 169 -13.88 -15.35 -7.94
N LEU A 170 -15.00 -14.93 -7.35
CA LEU A 170 -15.98 -14.03 -7.99
C LEU A 170 -15.34 -12.72 -8.46
N GLN A 171 -14.53 -12.07 -7.63
CA GLN A 171 -13.92 -10.78 -7.98
C GLN A 171 -12.90 -10.91 -9.11
N GLY A 172 -12.01 -11.91 -9.03
CA GLY A 172 -11.05 -12.18 -10.10
C GLY A 172 -11.72 -12.60 -11.41
N GLY A 173 -12.77 -13.41 -11.33
CA GLY A 173 -13.58 -13.81 -12.47
C GLY A 173 -14.22 -12.62 -13.19
N PHE A 174 -14.90 -11.72 -12.46
CA PHE A 174 -15.47 -10.51 -13.03
C PHE A 174 -14.43 -9.56 -13.64
N ARG A 175 -13.27 -9.43 -13.00
CA ARG A 175 -12.16 -8.62 -13.53
C ARG A 175 -11.69 -9.15 -14.89
N ASN A 176 -11.56 -10.46 -15.03
CA ASN A 176 -11.14 -11.09 -16.29
C ASN A 176 -12.22 -10.93 -17.38
N LEU A 177 -13.50 -11.18 -17.04
CA LEU A 177 -14.62 -10.99 -17.97
C LEU A 177 -14.70 -9.55 -18.51
N TYR A 178 -14.46 -8.56 -17.65
CA TYR A 178 -14.43 -7.16 -18.04
C TYR A 178 -13.26 -6.83 -18.98
N ASN A 179 -12.05 -7.33 -18.66
CA ASN A 179 -10.86 -7.11 -19.48
C ASN A 179 -10.96 -7.77 -20.86
N ASP A 180 -11.61 -8.93 -20.94
CA ASP A 180 -11.75 -9.71 -22.17
C ASP A 180 -12.97 -9.30 -23.00
N LEU A 181 -13.74 -8.28 -22.56
CA LEU A 181 -14.98 -7.82 -23.20
C LEU A 181 -15.96 -8.99 -23.46
N ALA A 182 -16.12 -9.85 -22.46
CA ALA A 182 -16.89 -11.07 -22.56
C ALA A 182 -18.37 -10.82 -22.94
N SER A 183 -18.96 -11.74 -23.69
CA SER A 183 -20.37 -11.69 -24.07
C SER A 183 -21.30 -11.89 -22.87
N SER A 184 -22.56 -11.49 -23.01
CA SER A 184 -23.58 -11.72 -21.98
C SER A 184 -23.73 -13.21 -21.64
N GLU A 185 -23.61 -14.10 -22.62
CA GLU A 185 -23.65 -15.57 -22.42
C GLU A 185 -22.51 -16.04 -21.53
N GLN A 186 -21.30 -15.52 -21.73
CA GLN A 186 -20.12 -15.86 -20.93
C GLN A 186 -20.26 -15.39 -19.48
N VAL A 187 -20.80 -14.19 -19.28
CA VAL A 187 -21.08 -13.66 -17.94
C VAL A 187 -22.12 -14.50 -17.20
N GLN A 188 -23.21 -14.88 -17.89
CA GLN A 188 -24.27 -15.71 -17.30
C GLN A 188 -23.78 -17.13 -16.97
N GLN A 189 -22.91 -17.69 -17.81
CA GLN A 189 -22.32 -18.99 -17.55
C GLN A 189 -21.44 -18.96 -16.29
N PHE A 190 -20.56 -17.96 -16.15
CA PHE A 190 -19.72 -17.83 -14.96
C PHE A 190 -20.55 -17.66 -13.67
N LEU A 191 -21.60 -16.83 -13.73
CA LEU A 191 -22.53 -16.66 -12.61
C LEU A 191 -23.21 -17.96 -12.20
N LYS A 192 -23.60 -18.79 -13.16
CA LYS A 192 -24.19 -20.10 -12.91
C LYS A 192 -23.18 -21.04 -12.23
N GLU A 193 -21.96 -21.09 -12.75
CA GLU A 193 -20.89 -21.94 -12.20
C GLU A 193 -20.50 -21.53 -10.77
N ALA A 194 -20.41 -20.23 -10.48
CA ALA A 194 -20.16 -19.73 -9.13
C ALA A 194 -21.28 -20.10 -8.15
N LYS A 195 -22.54 -20.03 -8.60
CA LYS A 195 -23.69 -20.44 -7.79
C LYS A 195 -23.71 -21.96 -7.53
N ASP A 196 -23.43 -22.76 -8.55
CA ASP A 196 -23.34 -24.22 -8.43
C ASP A 196 -22.21 -24.63 -7.48
N TYR A 197 -21.09 -23.89 -7.51
CA TYR A 197 -19.98 -24.06 -6.57
C TYR A 197 -20.40 -23.75 -5.12
N GLU A 198 -21.06 -22.62 -4.86
CA GLU A 198 -21.59 -22.26 -3.53
C GLU A 198 -22.51 -23.34 -2.96
N VAL A 199 -23.41 -23.88 -3.78
CA VAL A 199 -24.29 -25.00 -3.39
C VAL A 199 -23.47 -26.25 -3.05
N SER A 200 -22.45 -26.58 -3.84
CA SER A 200 -21.60 -27.76 -3.61
C SER A 200 -20.79 -27.65 -2.31
N VAL A 201 -20.31 -26.45 -1.96
CA VAL A 201 -19.60 -26.19 -0.70
C VAL A 201 -20.54 -26.38 0.49
N HIS A 202 -21.75 -25.81 0.43
CA HIS A 202 -22.73 -25.95 1.51
C HIS A 202 -23.25 -27.39 1.68
N MET A 203 -23.37 -28.18 0.61
CA MET A 203 -23.72 -29.60 0.71
C MET A 203 -22.59 -30.42 1.36
N ASN A 204 -21.33 -30.10 1.08
CA ASN A 204 -20.18 -30.77 1.71
C ASN A 204 -20.04 -30.42 3.19
N GLU A 205 -20.37 -29.18 3.60
CA GLU A 205 -20.37 -28.78 5.01
C GLU A 205 -21.47 -29.49 5.82
N ALA A 206 -22.65 -29.71 5.24
CA ALA A 206 -23.75 -30.41 5.89
C ALA A 206 -23.46 -31.92 6.14
N GLN A 207 -22.55 -32.52 5.38
CA GLN A 207 -22.20 -33.94 5.46
C GLN A 207 -21.11 -34.24 6.51
N VAL A 208 -20.43 -33.22 7.04
CA VAL A 208 -19.37 -33.34 8.06
C VAL A 208 -19.92 -33.22 9.49
N ILE A 209 -21.20 -32.84 9.65
CA ILE A 209 -21.88 -32.63 10.94
C ILE A 209 -22.89 -33.76 11.24
N GLY A 210 -22.91 -34.83 10.42
CA GLY A 210 -23.77 -36.01 10.59
C GLY A 210 -23.04 -37.23 11.11
#